data_AF-A0A916ZRS5-F1
#
_entry.id   AF-A0A916ZRS5-F1
#
_cell.length_a   1.000
_cell.length_b   1.000
_cell.length_c   1.000
_cell.angle_alpha   90.00
_cell.angle_beta   90.00
_cell.angle_gamma   90.00
#
_symmetry.space_group_name_H-M   'P 1'
#
loop_
_entity.id
_entity.type
_entity.pdbx_description
1 polymer ?
#
loop_
_entity_poly.entity_id
_entity_poly.type
_entity_poly.pdbx_seq_one_letter_code
_entity_poly.pdbx_strand_id
1 'polypeptide(L)'
;MSDRTVIPIAARLAEHERPILAEALSRLAAALGEASGAEPECRARFYDDLTALAEAAEGAIAVVSLQPELDRLDAPWAEEERRLRAAFEALSRNGGPVLVCTLFRHVDPAAERARALLLRIRRLDLLVLDLSREFGLFVVDLDRALADIGASRLATDYRLGGEKALAHAGRALALGLATDALDPFVSVEWQDETVRRVAAFEAARVERIDFAPADLMNWSRGRRRQLAAVVTSNVQSDHAGRLIRQVLKRQIGPRDAATRLFLALRRRGFRESAGLFYSALLHLVKSTS
;
A
#
# COMPACT_ATOMS: atom_id res chain seq x y z
N MET A 1 -3.17 33.67 -2.98
CA MET A 1 -3.22 32.64 -1.92
C MET A 1 -3.36 31.31 -2.63
N SER A 2 -2.26 30.55 -2.79
CA SER A 2 -2.36 29.21 -3.38
C SER A 2 -3.16 28.33 -2.43
N ASP A 3 -4.19 27.69 -2.96
CA ASP A 3 -5.03 26.76 -2.21
C ASP A 3 -4.14 25.64 -1.66
N ARG A 4 -4.14 25.45 -0.34
CA ARG A 4 -3.29 24.45 0.31
C ARG A 4 -3.83 23.07 -0.03
N THR A 5 -3.08 22.25 -0.77
CA THR A 5 -3.48 20.87 -1.07
C THR A 5 -3.52 20.05 0.22
N VAL A 6 -4.72 19.61 0.60
CA VAL A 6 -4.93 18.71 1.75
C VAL A 6 -5.15 17.29 1.24
N ILE A 7 -4.39 16.34 1.78
CA ILE A 7 -4.48 14.91 1.49
C ILE A 7 -5.07 14.22 2.72
N PRO A 8 -6.39 13.96 2.73
CA PRO A 8 -7.04 13.26 3.82
C PRO A 8 -6.68 11.77 3.83
N ILE A 9 -6.24 11.29 4.98
CA ILE A 9 -5.92 9.88 5.26
C ILE A 9 -6.88 9.38 6.36
N ALA A 10 -7.59 8.30 6.09
CA ALA A 10 -8.40 7.58 7.05
C ALA A 10 -7.69 6.26 7.37
N ALA A 11 -7.33 6.03 8.62
CA ALA A 11 -6.45 4.92 8.99
C ALA A 11 -7.07 4.03 10.06
N ARG A 12 -6.90 2.72 9.91
CA ARG A 12 -7.15 1.73 10.97
C ARG A 12 -5.89 0.91 11.18
N LEU A 13 -5.16 1.27 12.22
CA LEU A 13 -3.84 0.75 12.58
C LEU A 13 -3.83 0.42 14.08
N ALA A 14 -3.00 -0.53 14.48
CA ALA A 14 -2.72 -0.72 15.89
C ALA A 14 -2.03 0.52 16.47
N GLU A 15 -2.14 0.74 17.79
CA GLU A 15 -1.56 1.93 18.43
C GLU A 15 -0.06 2.07 18.18
N HIS A 16 0.68 0.95 18.26
CA HIS A 16 2.12 0.92 18.01
C HIS A 16 2.51 1.10 16.53
N GLU A 17 1.56 1.01 15.59
CA GLU A 17 1.81 1.28 14.17
C GLU A 17 1.54 2.74 13.78
N ARG A 18 0.87 3.53 14.64
CA ARG A 18 0.59 4.95 14.36
C ARG A 18 1.87 5.76 14.10
N PRO A 19 2.99 5.54 14.81
CA PRO A 19 4.26 6.20 14.49
C PRO A 19 4.79 5.90 13.08
N ILE A 20 4.52 4.72 12.52
CA ILE A 20 4.91 4.36 11.15
C ILE A 20 4.15 5.22 10.14
N LEU A 21 2.84 5.40 10.35
CA LEU A 21 2.05 6.29 9.50
C LEU A 21 2.52 7.75 9.65
N ALA A 22 2.81 8.21 10.87
CA ALA A 22 3.33 9.56 11.08
C ALA A 22 4.65 9.80 10.32
N GLU A 23 5.59 8.85 10.40
CA GLU A 23 6.84 8.87 9.64
C GLU A 23 6.58 8.87 8.12
N ALA A 24 5.65 8.03 7.65
CA ALA A 24 5.28 7.96 6.25
C ALA A 24 4.71 9.31 5.74
N LEU A 25 3.80 9.91 6.50
CA LEU A 25 3.17 11.18 6.14
C LEU A 25 4.14 12.35 6.20
N SER A 26 5.07 12.37 7.16
CA SER A 26 6.15 13.36 7.21
C SER A 26 7.02 13.30 5.96
N ARG A 27 7.43 12.09 5.54
CA ARG A 27 8.22 11.89 4.31
C ARG A 27 7.45 12.29 3.07
N LEU A 28 6.19 11.90 3.01
CA LEU A 28 5.30 12.20 1.89
C LEU A 28 5.09 13.70 1.74
N ALA A 29 4.82 14.41 2.83
CA ALA A 29 4.62 15.86 2.83
C ALA A 29 5.90 16.61 2.41
N ALA A 30 7.07 16.20 2.92
CA ALA A 30 8.36 16.77 2.51
C ALA A 30 8.62 16.57 1.01
N ALA A 31 8.49 15.33 0.52
CA ALA A 31 8.71 15.00 -0.88
C ALA A 31 7.73 15.73 -1.81
N LEU A 32 6.45 15.82 -1.43
CA LEU A 32 5.45 16.56 -2.18
C LEU A 32 5.70 18.07 -2.17
N GLY A 33 6.15 18.63 -1.04
CA GLY A 33 6.48 20.05 -0.95
C GLY A 33 7.63 20.42 -1.88
N GLU A 34 8.67 19.59 -1.92
CA GLU A 34 9.79 19.73 -2.85
C GLU A 34 9.36 19.54 -4.32
N ALA A 35 8.44 18.61 -4.61
CA ALA A 35 7.94 18.34 -5.95
C ALA A 35 7.02 19.44 -6.50
N SER A 36 6.21 20.04 -5.63
CA SER A 36 5.17 21.01 -6.00
C SER A 36 5.58 22.48 -5.82
N GLY A 37 6.61 22.74 -5.00
CA GLY A 37 6.94 24.10 -4.54
C GLY A 37 5.89 24.68 -3.57
N ALA A 38 5.03 23.85 -3.00
CA ALA A 38 3.98 24.22 -2.06
C ALA A 38 4.14 23.52 -0.70
N GLU A 39 3.24 23.78 0.25
CA GLU A 39 3.20 23.12 1.57
C GLU A 39 1.96 22.21 1.71
N PRO A 40 1.96 21.06 1.02
CA PRO A 40 0.85 20.11 1.10
C PRO A 40 0.71 19.56 2.52
N GLU A 41 -0.52 19.28 2.92
CA GLU A 41 -0.84 18.80 4.25
C GLU A 41 -1.46 17.40 4.20
N CYS A 42 -0.74 16.41 4.74
CA CYS A 42 -1.27 15.07 4.94
C CYS A 42 -1.97 14.98 6.31
N ARG A 43 -3.29 14.78 6.33
CA ARG A 43 -4.09 14.74 7.57
C ARG A 43 -4.60 13.34 7.85
N ALA A 44 -4.10 12.70 8.91
CA ALA A 44 -4.59 11.40 9.36
C ALA A 44 -5.73 11.51 10.37
N ARG A 45 -6.75 10.66 10.21
CA ARG A 45 -7.75 10.33 11.23
C ARG A 45 -7.73 8.83 11.48
N PHE A 46 -7.83 8.43 12.74
CA PHE A 46 -7.77 7.04 13.15
C PHE A 46 -9.16 6.52 13.53
N TYR A 47 -9.43 5.28 13.15
CA TYR A 47 -10.67 4.57 13.42
C TYR A 47 -10.37 3.23 14.07
N ASP A 48 -11.23 2.82 15.01
CA ASP A 48 -11.01 1.63 15.82
C ASP A 48 -11.30 0.34 15.05
N ASP A 49 -12.28 0.38 14.14
CA ASP A 49 -12.68 -0.76 13.33
C ASP A 49 -12.88 -0.43 11.84
N LEU A 50 -12.96 -1.48 11.03
CA LEU A 50 -13.08 -1.37 9.57
C LEU A 50 -14.45 -0.85 9.13
N THR A 51 -15.49 -0.99 9.94
CA THR A 51 -16.83 -0.47 9.64
C THR A 51 -16.83 1.04 9.78
N ALA A 52 -16.34 1.56 10.91
CA ALA A 52 -16.19 2.99 11.15
C ALA A 52 -15.26 3.63 10.11
N LEU A 53 -14.17 2.94 9.73
CA LEU A 53 -13.31 3.37 8.63
C LEU A 53 -14.06 3.44 7.30
N ALA A 54 -14.86 2.41 6.96
CA ALA A 54 -15.63 2.40 5.72
C ALA A 54 -16.68 3.51 5.67
N GLU A 55 -17.31 3.89 6.79
CA GLU A 55 -18.26 5.00 6.79
C GLU A 55 -17.58 6.37 6.59
N ALA A 56 -16.33 6.51 7.04
CA ALA A 56 -15.65 7.80 7.09
C ALA A 56 -14.57 8.02 6.01
N ALA A 57 -14.27 7.00 5.19
CA ALA A 57 -13.21 7.06 4.17
C ALA A 57 -13.65 7.70 2.84
N GLU A 58 -14.86 8.23 2.73
CA GLU A 58 -15.30 8.94 1.52
C GLU A 58 -14.39 10.15 1.23
N GLY A 59 -13.81 10.17 0.03
CA GLY A 59 -12.87 11.23 -0.38
C GLY A 59 -11.49 11.18 0.30
N ALA A 60 -11.19 10.14 1.08
CA ALA A 60 -9.91 9.94 1.74
C ALA A 60 -9.14 8.73 1.19
N ILE A 61 -7.82 8.71 1.43
CA ILE A 61 -7.01 7.51 1.26
C ILE A 61 -7.20 6.63 2.50
N ALA A 62 -7.69 5.40 2.33
CA ALA A 62 -7.79 4.45 3.42
C ALA A 62 -6.47 3.69 3.62
N VAL A 63 -5.95 3.66 4.84
CA VAL A 63 -4.74 2.88 5.21
C VAL A 63 -5.09 1.88 6.29
N VAL A 64 -4.87 0.60 6.03
CA VAL A 64 -5.28 -0.49 6.91
C VAL A 64 -4.10 -1.39 7.25
N SER A 65 -3.94 -1.70 8.52
CA SER A 65 -3.16 -2.85 8.98
C SER A 65 -4.11 -3.91 9.54
N LEU A 66 -3.75 -5.18 9.32
CA LEU A 66 -4.44 -6.32 9.93
C LEU A 66 -3.82 -6.74 11.26
N GLN A 67 -2.91 -5.94 11.82
CA GLN A 67 -2.33 -6.21 13.14
C GLN A 67 -3.42 -6.38 14.21
N PRO A 68 -4.49 -5.54 14.29
CA PRO A 68 -5.53 -5.72 15.30
C PRO A 68 -6.26 -7.07 15.22
N GLU A 69 -6.18 -7.77 14.08
CA GLU A 69 -6.77 -9.10 13.92
C GLU A 69 -5.97 -10.21 14.61
N LEU A 70 -4.76 -9.89 15.07
CA LEU A 70 -3.97 -10.76 15.93
C LEU A 70 -4.53 -10.83 17.35
N ASP A 71 -5.45 -9.96 17.78
CA ASP A 71 -6.12 -10.09 19.07
C ASP A 71 -7.20 -11.21 19.05
N ARG A 72 -7.56 -11.67 17.84
CA ARG A 72 -8.61 -12.67 17.60
C ARG A 72 -8.02 -14.04 17.23
N LEU A 73 -6.93 -14.45 17.87
CA LEU A 73 -6.24 -15.72 17.54
C LEU A 73 -7.12 -16.95 17.66
N ASP A 74 -8.06 -16.95 18.59
CA ASP A 74 -8.96 -18.08 18.87
C ASP A 74 -10.18 -18.12 17.95
N ALA A 75 -10.46 -17.05 17.20
CA ALA A 75 -11.57 -17.02 16.27
C ALA A 75 -11.34 -18.02 15.11
N PRO A 76 -12.36 -18.83 14.73
CA PRO A 76 -12.26 -19.71 13.58
C PRO A 76 -11.87 -18.94 12.31
N TRP A 77 -10.86 -19.44 11.58
CA TRP A 77 -10.32 -18.73 10.42
C TRP A 77 -11.38 -18.42 9.35
N ALA A 78 -12.30 -19.37 9.08
CA ALA A 78 -13.33 -19.18 8.07
C ALA A 78 -14.31 -18.03 8.41
N GLU A 79 -14.57 -17.81 9.70
CA GLU A 79 -15.42 -16.69 10.15
C GLU A 79 -14.67 -15.37 10.02
N GLU A 80 -13.39 -15.37 10.42
CA GLU A 80 -12.51 -14.21 10.35
C GLU A 80 -12.28 -13.75 8.91
N GLU A 81 -12.01 -14.69 8.01
CA GLU A 81 -11.86 -14.44 6.58
C GLU A 81 -13.13 -13.83 5.98
N ARG A 82 -14.30 -14.41 6.26
CA ARG A 82 -15.59 -13.89 5.77
C ARG A 82 -15.86 -12.48 6.28
N ARG A 83 -15.57 -12.22 7.56
CA ARG A 83 -15.74 -10.90 8.19
C ARG A 83 -14.84 -9.86 7.51
N LEU A 84 -13.56 -10.18 7.32
CA LEU A 84 -12.60 -9.29 6.67
C LEU A 84 -12.97 -9.04 5.20
N ARG A 85 -13.37 -10.06 4.45
CA ARG A 85 -13.85 -9.89 3.07
C ARG A 85 -15.03 -8.93 2.99
N ALA A 86 -16.05 -9.10 3.85
CA ALA A 86 -17.20 -8.20 3.90
C ALA A 86 -16.80 -6.76 4.23
N ALA A 87 -15.87 -6.58 5.18
CA ALA A 87 -15.38 -5.25 5.57
C ALA A 87 -14.61 -4.56 4.44
N PHE A 88 -13.71 -5.27 3.74
CA PHE A 88 -12.97 -4.70 2.62
C PHE A 88 -13.84 -4.48 1.39
N GLU A 89 -14.85 -5.32 1.16
CA GLU A 89 -15.85 -5.07 0.12
C GLU A 89 -16.56 -3.74 0.38
N ALA A 90 -17.04 -3.51 1.61
CA ALA A 90 -17.67 -2.26 2.01
C ALA A 90 -16.72 -1.06 1.83
N LEU A 91 -15.49 -1.17 2.35
CA LEU A 91 -14.47 -0.13 2.24
C LEU A 91 -14.14 0.24 0.77
N SER A 92 -14.08 -0.75 -0.11
CA SER A 92 -13.77 -0.56 -1.54
C SER A 92 -14.86 0.19 -2.31
N ARG A 93 -16.11 0.15 -1.84
CA ARG A 93 -17.25 0.83 -2.50
C ARG A 93 -17.19 2.35 -2.38
N ASN A 94 -16.41 2.88 -1.44
CA ASN A 94 -16.25 4.33 -1.24
C ASN A 94 -15.52 5.03 -2.39
N GLY A 95 -14.89 4.27 -3.30
CA GLY A 95 -14.23 4.80 -4.49
C GLY A 95 -12.88 5.49 -4.25
N GLY A 96 -12.48 5.70 -2.99
CA GLY A 96 -11.14 6.13 -2.61
C GLY A 96 -10.10 4.99 -2.71
N PRO A 97 -8.80 5.31 -2.82
CA PRO A 97 -7.75 4.31 -2.79
C PRO A 97 -7.65 3.67 -1.39
N VAL A 98 -7.50 2.35 -1.36
CA VAL A 98 -7.32 1.58 -0.12
C VAL A 98 -5.96 0.91 -0.16
N LEU A 99 -5.11 1.23 0.81
CA LEU A 99 -3.82 0.58 1.04
C LEU A 99 -3.95 -0.37 2.22
N VAL A 100 -3.43 -1.58 2.07
CA VAL A 100 -3.37 -2.59 3.12
C VAL A 100 -1.93 -3.04 3.33
N CYS A 101 -1.46 -2.95 4.57
CA CYS A 101 -0.12 -3.36 4.96
C CYS A 101 -0.08 -4.86 5.27
N THR A 102 0.93 -5.56 4.73
CA THR A 102 1.27 -6.91 5.23
C THR A 102 1.94 -6.82 6.60
N LEU A 103 1.91 -7.91 7.35
CA LEU A 103 2.46 -7.98 8.71
C LEU A 103 3.84 -8.62 8.68
N PHE A 104 4.81 -8.02 9.38
CA PHE A 104 6.16 -8.58 9.42
C PHE A 104 6.20 -9.93 10.14
N ARG A 105 6.68 -10.97 9.45
CA ARG A 105 6.62 -12.37 9.90
C ARG A 105 7.68 -12.76 10.93
N HIS A 106 8.03 -11.88 11.85
CA HIS A 106 8.94 -12.18 12.96
C HIS A 106 8.20 -12.22 14.30
N VAL A 107 8.19 -13.39 14.93
CA VAL A 107 7.65 -13.60 16.27
C VAL A 107 8.76 -14.23 17.11
N ASP A 108 8.97 -13.71 18.32
CA ASP A 108 9.91 -14.30 19.27
C ASP A 108 9.51 -15.77 19.52
N PRO A 109 10.41 -16.74 19.25
CA PRO A 109 10.13 -18.16 19.51
C PRO A 109 9.79 -18.48 20.96
N ALA A 110 10.24 -17.64 21.92
CA ALA A 110 9.93 -17.79 23.33
C ALA A 110 8.57 -17.21 23.73
N ALA A 111 7.92 -16.44 22.85
CA ALA A 111 6.62 -15.85 23.14
C ALA A 111 5.52 -16.91 23.29
N GLU A 112 4.58 -16.64 24.17
CA GLU A 112 3.38 -17.46 24.30
C GLU A 112 2.66 -17.54 22.95
N ARG A 113 2.21 -18.74 22.58
CA ARG A 113 1.48 -18.98 21.32
C ARG A 113 2.24 -18.55 20.04
N ALA A 114 3.57 -18.44 20.07
CA ALA A 114 4.38 -17.98 18.93
C ALA A 114 4.05 -18.67 17.59
N ARG A 115 3.86 -20.01 17.62
CA ARG A 115 3.47 -20.78 16.44
C ARG A 115 2.08 -20.38 15.90
N ALA A 116 1.11 -20.16 16.79
CA ALA A 116 -0.24 -19.77 16.40
C ALA A 116 -0.26 -18.35 15.82
N LEU A 117 0.48 -17.42 16.43
CA LEU A 117 0.69 -16.06 15.92
C LEU A 117 1.31 -16.07 14.52
N LEU A 118 2.41 -16.80 14.32
CA LEU A 118 3.08 -16.86 13.02
C LEU A 118 2.19 -17.47 11.93
N LEU A 119 1.39 -18.49 12.27
CA LEU A 119 0.41 -19.06 11.33
C LEU A 119 -0.71 -18.07 11.01
N ARG A 120 -1.18 -17.29 12.00
CA ARG A 120 -2.19 -16.25 11.79
C ARG A 120 -1.67 -15.14 10.88
N ILE A 121 -0.47 -14.62 11.15
CA ILE A 121 0.21 -13.61 10.32
C ILE A 121 0.27 -14.07 8.86
N ARG A 122 0.78 -15.28 8.60
CA ARG A 122 0.86 -15.83 7.23
C ARG A 122 -0.49 -15.91 6.53
N ARG A 123 -1.55 -16.29 7.26
CA ARG A 123 -2.90 -16.35 6.71
C ARG A 123 -3.46 -14.97 6.40
N LEU A 124 -3.22 -13.98 7.26
CA LEU A 124 -3.60 -12.59 7.03
C LEU A 124 -2.86 -12.01 5.82
N ASP A 125 -1.56 -12.22 5.69
CA ASP A 125 -0.78 -11.73 4.53
C ASP A 125 -1.27 -12.35 3.21
N LEU A 126 -1.57 -13.65 3.21
CA LEU A 126 -2.16 -14.31 2.04
C LEU A 126 -3.54 -13.72 1.72
N LEU A 127 -4.37 -13.49 2.73
CA LEU A 127 -5.68 -12.87 2.57
C LEU A 127 -5.55 -11.45 2.01
N VAL A 128 -4.57 -10.64 2.43
CA VAL A 128 -4.31 -9.30 1.86
C VAL A 128 -4.10 -9.38 0.35
N LEU A 129 -3.33 -10.35 -0.15
CA LEU A 129 -3.13 -10.53 -1.58
C LEU A 129 -4.41 -10.93 -2.32
N ASP A 130 -5.25 -11.77 -1.70
CA ASP A 130 -6.53 -12.17 -2.29
C ASP A 130 -7.52 -11.01 -2.31
N LEU A 131 -7.63 -10.24 -1.21
CA LEU A 131 -8.45 -9.04 -1.12
C LEU A 131 -8.01 -7.98 -2.14
N SER A 132 -6.71 -7.81 -2.34
CA SER A 132 -6.16 -6.92 -3.36
C SER A 132 -6.64 -7.31 -4.76
N ARG A 133 -6.56 -8.59 -5.13
CA ARG A 133 -7.04 -9.08 -6.43
C ARG A 133 -8.56 -8.96 -6.58
N GLU A 134 -9.30 -9.20 -5.49
CA GLU A 134 -10.75 -9.22 -5.50
C GLU A 134 -11.36 -7.82 -5.58
N PHE A 135 -10.84 -6.88 -4.77
CA PHE A 135 -11.40 -5.55 -4.56
C PHE A 135 -10.53 -4.40 -5.10
N GLY A 136 -9.37 -4.70 -5.67
CA GLY A 136 -8.47 -3.70 -6.26
C GLY A 136 -7.73 -2.85 -5.22
N LEU A 137 -7.48 -3.42 -4.03
CA LEU A 137 -6.70 -2.77 -2.96
C LEU A 137 -5.22 -2.75 -3.32
N PHE A 138 -4.51 -1.76 -2.82
CA PHE A 138 -3.06 -1.66 -2.94
C PHE A 138 -2.39 -2.33 -1.74
N VAL A 139 -1.31 -3.07 -1.99
CA VAL A 139 -0.60 -3.80 -0.94
C VAL A 139 0.72 -3.12 -0.66
N VAL A 140 0.90 -2.68 0.59
CA VAL A 140 2.19 -2.23 1.10
C VAL A 140 2.86 -3.42 1.77
N ASP A 141 3.81 -4.04 1.06
CA ASP A 141 4.48 -5.26 1.53
C ASP A 141 5.57 -4.95 2.58
N LEU A 142 5.15 -4.63 3.80
CA LEU A 142 6.05 -4.36 4.92
C LEU A 142 6.88 -5.59 5.28
N ASP A 143 6.28 -6.77 5.19
CA ASP A 143 6.98 -8.02 5.47
C ASP A 143 8.22 -8.17 4.59
N ARG A 144 8.08 -8.03 3.27
CA ARG A 144 9.23 -8.09 2.37
C ARG A 144 10.20 -6.94 2.58
N ALA A 145 9.69 -5.72 2.79
CA ALA A 145 10.53 -4.53 3.00
C ALA A 145 11.48 -4.70 4.21
N LEU A 146 11.03 -5.42 5.25
CA LEU A 146 11.80 -5.63 6.48
C LEU A 146 12.55 -6.96 6.49
N ALA A 147 12.07 -7.99 5.78
CA ALA A 147 12.67 -9.33 5.75
C ALA A 147 14.10 -9.34 5.20
N ASP A 148 14.40 -8.49 4.22
CA ASP A 148 15.73 -8.40 3.62
C ASP A 148 16.79 -7.86 4.60
N ILE A 149 16.37 -7.06 5.59
CA ILE A 149 17.24 -6.53 6.64
C ILE A 149 17.34 -7.52 7.79
N GLY A 150 16.20 -8.10 8.17
CA GLY A 150 16.10 -9.09 9.24
C GLY A 150 15.81 -8.46 10.61
N ALA A 151 14.96 -9.15 11.37
CA ALA A 151 14.43 -8.68 12.65
C ALA A 151 15.49 -8.33 13.70
N SER A 152 16.57 -9.12 13.78
CA SER A 152 17.65 -8.87 14.73
C SER A 152 18.34 -7.53 14.50
N ARG A 153 18.61 -7.17 13.24
CA ARG A 153 19.23 -5.88 12.89
C ARG A 153 18.29 -4.70 13.08
N LEU A 154 17.00 -4.95 12.88
CA LEU A 154 15.93 -3.99 13.09
C LEU A 154 15.54 -3.83 14.57
N ALA A 155 16.03 -4.71 15.45
CA ALA A 155 15.65 -4.81 16.86
C ALA A 155 14.12 -4.78 17.05
N THR A 156 13.41 -5.62 16.29
CA THR A 156 11.94 -5.59 16.23
C THR A 156 11.32 -6.97 16.11
N ASP A 157 10.03 -7.06 16.44
CA ASP A 157 9.13 -8.15 16.08
C ASP A 157 8.03 -7.67 15.13
N TYR A 158 6.98 -8.48 14.97
CA TYR A 158 5.78 -8.18 14.18
C TYR A 158 5.04 -6.90 14.63
N ARG A 159 5.34 -6.35 15.82
CA ARG A 159 4.80 -5.08 16.32
C ARG A 159 5.63 -3.87 15.91
N LEU A 160 6.73 -4.07 15.17
CA LEU A 160 7.49 -2.98 14.54
C LEU A 160 8.04 -1.91 15.51
N GLY A 161 8.30 -2.28 16.77
CA GLY A 161 8.69 -1.34 17.83
C GLY A 161 10.12 -0.79 17.75
N GLY A 162 10.98 -1.34 16.88
CA GLY A 162 12.36 -0.86 16.72
C GLY A 162 12.45 0.42 15.87
N GLU A 163 13.30 1.38 16.24
CA GLU A 163 13.45 2.65 15.51
C GLU A 163 13.81 2.46 14.02
N LYS A 164 14.67 1.48 13.72
CA LYS A 164 15.03 1.13 12.34
C LYS A 164 13.84 0.53 11.60
N ALA A 165 13.06 -0.32 12.26
CA ALA A 165 11.85 -0.89 11.69
C ALA A 165 10.84 0.20 11.33
N LEU A 166 10.64 1.16 12.23
CA LEU A 166 9.80 2.33 12.00
C LEU A 166 10.26 3.14 10.78
N ALA A 167 11.55 3.43 10.67
CA ALA A 167 12.08 4.19 9.52
C ALA A 167 11.87 3.47 8.19
N HIS A 168 12.17 2.16 8.11
CA HIS A 168 11.99 1.38 6.89
C HIS A 168 10.52 1.12 6.55
N ALA A 169 9.68 0.82 7.55
CA ALA A 169 8.25 0.64 7.36
C ALA A 169 7.56 1.96 6.94
N GLY A 170 7.92 3.07 7.57
CA GLY A 170 7.41 4.40 7.23
C GLY A 170 7.79 4.80 5.80
N ARG A 171 9.01 4.48 5.36
CA ARG A 171 9.42 4.65 3.97
C ARG A 171 8.61 3.77 3.01
N ALA A 172 8.46 2.48 3.32
CA ALA A 172 7.70 1.56 2.47
C ALA A 172 6.25 2.03 2.30
N LEU A 173 5.62 2.48 3.39
CA LEU A 173 4.28 3.05 3.38
C LEU A 173 4.21 4.38 2.61
N ALA A 174 5.18 5.29 2.81
CA ALA A 174 5.24 6.54 2.03
C ALA A 174 5.37 6.28 0.53
N LEU A 175 6.16 5.28 0.14
CA LEU A 175 6.34 4.89 -1.26
C LEU A 175 5.06 4.29 -1.84
N GLY A 176 4.36 3.43 -1.07
CA GLY A 176 3.05 2.92 -1.47
C GLY A 176 2.03 4.03 -1.66
N LEU A 177 1.93 4.96 -0.70
CA LEU A 177 1.05 6.13 -0.82
C LEU A 177 1.37 6.95 -2.08
N ALA A 178 2.65 7.29 -2.29
CA ALA A 178 3.10 8.08 -3.43
C ALA A 178 2.84 7.38 -4.77
N THR A 179 3.04 6.07 -4.84
CA THR A 179 2.91 5.30 -6.09
C THR A 179 1.44 5.07 -6.44
N ASP A 180 0.61 4.79 -5.44
CA ASP A 180 -0.67 4.14 -5.68
C ASP A 180 -1.92 4.97 -5.32
N ALA A 181 -1.77 6.02 -4.49
CA ALA A 181 -2.93 6.63 -3.84
C ALA A 181 -3.07 8.15 -4.00
N LEU A 182 -2.08 8.82 -4.59
CA LEU A 182 -2.06 10.28 -4.69
C LEU A 182 -2.80 10.85 -5.91
N ASP A 183 -3.15 10.02 -6.89
CA ASP A 183 -3.75 10.46 -8.15
C ASP A 183 -5.03 11.32 -8.03
N PRO A 184 -5.87 11.23 -6.97
CA PRO A 184 -7.02 12.12 -6.84
C PRO A 184 -6.63 13.54 -6.39
N PHE A 185 -5.45 13.71 -5.76
CA PHE A 185 -5.07 14.90 -5.01
C PHE A 185 -3.99 15.75 -5.68
N VAL A 186 -3.15 15.14 -6.50
CA VAL A 186 -1.98 15.81 -7.11
C VAL A 186 -1.88 15.51 -8.61
N SER A 187 -1.09 16.30 -9.33
CA SER A 187 -0.80 16.01 -10.73
C SER A 187 0.15 14.80 -10.86
N VAL A 188 0.17 14.17 -12.02
CA VAL A 188 1.02 13.00 -12.28
C VAL A 188 2.50 13.37 -12.18
N GLU A 189 2.87 14.57 -12.62
CA GLU A 189 4.23 15.07 -12.55
C GLU A 189 4.70 15.22 -11.09
N TRP A 190 3.83 15.73 -10.23
CA TRP A 190 4.11 15.83 -8.79
C TRP A 190 4.21 14.44 -8.16
N GLN A 191 3.36 13.51 -8.57
CA GLN A 191 3.38 12.13 -8.08
C GLN A 191 4.70 11.43 -8.47
N ASP A 192 5.11 11.49 -9.73
CA ASP A 192 6.34 10.86 -10.23
C ASP A 192 7.60 11.43 -9.58
N GLU A 193 7.66 12.76 -9.37
CA GLU A 193 8.74 13.42 -8.63
C GLU A 193 8.74 13.02 -7.16
N THR A 194 7.56 12.94 -6.52
CA THR A 194 7.42 12.50 -5.12
C THR A 194 7.93 11.08 -4.94
N VAL A 195 7.56 10.15 -5.83
CA VAL A 195 8.05 8.77 -5.81
C VAL A 195 9.58 8.74 -5.88
N ARG A 196 10.18 9.50 -6.79
CA ARG A 196 11.65 9.61 -6.90
C ARG A 196 12.29 10.12 -5.62
N ARG A 197 11.73 11.15 -4.99
CA ARG A 197 12.25 11.74 -3.75
C ARG A 197 12.14 10.81 -2.55
N VAL A 198 10.98 10.18 -2.36
CA VAL A 198 10.78 9.19 -1.28
C VAL A 198 11.74 8.00 -1.46
N ALA A 199 11.96 7.54 -2.70
CA ALA A 199 12.90 6.48 -2.99
C ALA A 199 14.36 6.87 -2.68
N ALA A 200 14.76 8.10 -2.99
CA ALA A 200 16.12 8.62 -2.84
C ALA A 200 16.56 8.88 -1.38
N PHE A 201 15.62 9.01 -0.44
CA PHE A 201 15.90 9.33 0.96
C PHE A 201 16.85 8.35 1.69
N GLU A 202 17.06 7.13 1.15
CA GLU A 202 18.04 6.16 1.68
C GLU A 202 19.45 6.33 1.11
N ALA A 203 19.62 6.78 -0.14
CA ALA A 203 20.95 6.88 -0.76
C ALA A 203 21.87 7.87 -0.02
N ALA A 204 21.29 8.84 0.70
CA ALA A 204 22.02 9.82 1.49
C ALA A 204 22.27 9.40 2.95
N ARG A 205 21.62 8.33 3.44
CA ARG A 205 21.62 7.94 4.87
C ARG A 205 22.20 6.55 5.13
N VAL A 206 22.33 5.72 4.09
CA VAL A 206 23.14 4.51 4.14
C VAL A 206 24.61 4.95 4.10
N GLU A 207 25.23 5.11 5.28
CA GLU A 207 26.68 4.89 5.38
C GLU A 207 26.98 3.59 4.63
N ARG A 208 27.91 3.63 3.68
CA ARG A 208 28.39 2.44 2.98
C ARG A 208 28.65 1.36 4.02
N ILE A 209 27.85 0.31 4.01
CA ILE A 209 28.19 -0.92 4.70
C ILE A 209 29.34 -1.50 3.88
N ASP A 210 30.57 -1.15 4.28
CA ASP A 210 31.77 -1.76 3.75
C ASP A 210 31.74 -3.24 4.16
N PHE A 211 31.42 -4.11 3.20
CA PHE A 211 31.51 -5.55 3.40
C PHE A 211 32.99 -5.92 3.55
N ALA A 212 33.42 -6.26 4.77
CA ALA A 212 34.71 -6.88 4.99
C ALA A 212 34.70 -8.29 4.34
N PRO A 213 35.68 -8.64 3.49
CA PRO A 213 35.75 -9.95 2.83
C PRO A 213 35.80 -11.16 3.79
N ALA A 214 36.08 -10.93 5.07
CA ALA A 214 36.13 -11.97 6.10
C ALA A 214 34.76 -12.61 6.42
N ASP A 215 33.65 -11.93 6.12
CA ASP A 215 32.29 -12.44 6.38
C ASP A 215 31.72 -13.32 5.25
N LEU A 216 32.48 -13.56 4.17
CA LEU A 216 32.04 -14.29 2.98
C LEU A 216 32.25 -15.81 3.03
N MET A 217 32.85 -16.36 4.09
CA MET A 217 33.13 -17.79 4.20
C MET A 217 32.25 -18.46 5.25
N ASN A 218 30.97 -18.71 4.90
CA ASN A 218 30.16 -19.81 5.45
C ASN A 218 28.83 -20.02 4.69
N TRP A 219 28.81 -19.77 3.38
CA TRP A 219 27.64 -20.07 2.54
C TRP A 219 27.67 -21.54 2.09
N SER A 220 27.30 -22.45 2.99
CA SER A 220 27.07 -23.85 2.66
C SER A 220 25.85 -23.97 1.72
N ARG A 221 26.13 -24.27 0.45
CA ARG A 221 25.34 -25.04 -0.53
C ARG A 221 23.84 -25.19 -0.20
N GLY A 222 23.01 -24.25 -0.63
CA GLY A 222 21.56 -24.48 -0.55
C GLY A 222 20.64 -23.30 -0.79
N ARG A 223 20.92 -22.40 -1.75
CA ARG A 223 19.91 -21.54 -2.40
C ARG A 223 20.56 -20.81 -3.56
N ARG A 224 20.22 -21.23 -4.78
CA ARG A 224 20.50 -20.46 -6.00
C ARG A 224 19.89 -19.07 -5.83
N ARG A 225 20.72 -18.04 -5.76
CA ARG A 225 20.33 -16.65 -6.01
C ARG A 225 19.73 -16.58 -7.42
N GLN A 226 18.41 -16.47 -7.51
CA GLN A 226 17.83 -15.78 -8.66
C GLN A 226 18.03 -14.29 -8.39
N LEU A 227 19.06 -13.73 -9.04
CA LEU A 227 19.12 -12.31 -9.33
C LEU A 227 17.97 -12.01 -10.30
N ALA A 228 16.76 -11.85 -9.76
CA ALA A 228 15.67 -11.27 -10.52
C ALA A 228 15.99 -9.78 -10.65
N ALA A 229 16.45 -9.39 -11.84
CA ALA A 229 16.46 -8.01 -12.25
C ALA A 229 15.09 -7.41 -11.92
N VAL A 230 15.11 -6.33 -11.15
CA VAL A 230 13.95 -5.55 -10.77
C VAL A 230 13.32 -5.02 -12.07
N VAL A 231 12.32 -5.75 -12.56
CA VAL A 231 11.43 -5.28 -13.62
C VAL A 231 10.27 -4.60 -12.90
N THR A 232 10.47 -3.33 -12.59
CA THR A 232 9.40 -2.35 -12.35
C THR A 232 8.68 -2.09 -13.67
N SER A 233 7.90 -3.05 -14.15
CA SER A 233 6.91 -2.79 -15.19
C SER A 233 5.64 -3.60 -14.90
N ASN A 234 4.63 -2.89 -14.38
CA ASN A 234 3.20 -3.17 -14.62
C ASN A 234 2.27 -2.08 -14.00
N VAL A 235 2.76 -0.87 -13.72
CA VAL A 235 1.94 0.22 -13.15
C VAL A 235 0.97 0.84 -14.18
N GLN A 236 1.25 0.71 -15.48
CA GLN A 236 0.48 1.38 -16.55
C GLN A 236 -0.76 0.61 -17.04
N SER A 237 -0.83 -0.71 -16.84
CA SER A 237 -1.92 -1.56 -17.34
C SER A 237 -3.09 -1.73 -16.37
N ASP A 238 -2.92 -1.37 -15.09
CA ASP A 238 -3.85 -1.81 -14.05
C ASP A 238 -5.00 -0.84 -13.75
N HIS A 239 -4.83 0.48 -13.99
CA HIS A 239 -5.89 1.47 -13.73
C HIS A 239 -7.08 1.38 -14.71
N ALA A 240 -6.80 1.29 -16.02
CA ALA A 240 -7.85 1.08 -17.03
C ALA A 240 -8.50 -0.30 -16.86
N GLY A 241 -7.70 -1.34 -16.58
CA GLY A 241 -8.20 -2.67 -16.26
C GLY A 241 -9.08 -2.71 -15.00
N ARG A 242 -8.85 -1.82 -14.03
CA ARG A 242 -9.66 -1.68 -12.81
C ARG A 242 -11.03 -1.07 -13.09
N LEU A 243 -11.09 0.04 -13.83
CA LEU A 243 -12.36 0.67 -14.20
C LEU A 243 -13.23 -0.26 -15.07
N ILE A 244 -12.61 -0.98 -16.01
CA ILE A 244 -13.30 -2.00 -16.81
C ILE A 244 -13.86 -3.12 -15.92
N ARG A 245 -13.06 -3.63 -14.96
CA ARG A 245 -13.52 -4.67 -14.02
C ARG A 245 -14.66 -4.19 -13.12
N GLN A 246 -14.64 -2.95 -12.65
CA GLN A 246 -15.71 -2.39 -11.82
C GLN A 246 -17.04 -2.23 -12.59
N VAL A 247 -16.98 -1.90 -13.89
CA VAL A 247 -18.17 -1.91 -14.76
C VAL A 247 -18.68 -3.32 -15.00
N LEU A 248 -17.79 -4.27 -15.32
CA LEU A 248 -18.18 -5.66 -15.55
C LEU A 248 -18.83 -6.30 -14.31
N LYS A 249 -18.38 -5.90 -13.11
CA LYS A 249 -18.99 -6.32 -11.84
C LYS A 249 -20.26 -5.54 -11.46
N ARG A 250 -20.76 -4.62 -12.30
CA ARG A 250 -21.91 -3.71 -12.03
C ARG A 250 -21.77 -2.86 -10.75
N GLN A 251 -20.55 -2.68 -10.25
CA GLN A 251 -20.29 -1.90 -9.04
C GLN A 251 -20.36 -0.39 -9.28
N ILE A 252 -20.19 0.03 -10.54
CA ILE A 252 -20.37 1.39 -11.01
C ILE A 252 -21.16 1.37 -12.32
N GLY A 253 -22.00 2.38 -12.53
CA GLY A 253 -22.70 2.54 -13.81
C GLY A 253 -21.71 2.79 -14.96
N PRO A 254 -21.97 2.29 -16.18
CA PRO A 254 -21.07 2.49 -17.32
C PRO A 254 -20.84 3.98 -17.65
N ARG A 255 -21.83 4.85 -17.35
CA ARG A 255 -21.68 6.31 -17.47
C ARG A 255 -20.72 6.90 -16.44
N ASP A 256 -20.74 6.42 -15.20
CA ASP A 256 -19.85 6.90 -14.14
C ASP A 256 -18.41 6.43 -14.39
N ALA A 257 -18.23 5.19 -14.84
CA ALA A 257 -16.94 4.67 -15.25
C ALA A 257 -16.36 5.45 -16.43
N ALA A 258 -17.19 5.74 -17.44
CA ALA A 258 -16.77 6.56 -18.58
C ALA A 258 -16.39 7.97 -18.14
N THR A 259 -17.15 8.59 -17.24
CA THR A 259 -16.87 9.93 -16.72
C THR A 259 -15.57 9.97 -15.93
N ARG A 260 -15.33 8.97 -15.06
CA ARG A 260 -14.09 8.84 -14.28
C ARG A 260 -12.87 8.55 -15.18
N LEU A 261 -13.04 7.69 -16.18
CA LEU A 261 -12.00 7.44 -17.20
C LEU A 261 -11.71 8.72 -18.00
N PHE A 262 -12.73 9.48 -18.39
CA PHE A 262 -12.58 10.72 -19.14
C PHE A 262 -11.93 11.83 -18.31
N LEU A 263 -12.24 11.91 -17.01
CA LEU A 263 -11.59 12.82 -16.06
C LEU A 263 -10.11 12.47 -15.87
N ALA A 264 -9.79 11.18 -15.72
CA ALA A 264 -8.42 10.70 -15.64
C ALA A 264 -7.63 11.01 -16.94
N LEU A 265 -8.26 10.84 -18.11
CA LEU A 265 -7.66 11.11 -19.43
C LEU A 265 -7.47 12.60 -19.72
N ARG A 266 -8.44 13.42 -19.35
CA ARG A 266 -8.36 14.88 -19.53
C ARG A 266 -7.26 15.51 -18.69
N ARG A 267 -6.92 14.89 -17.55
CA ARG A 267 -5.81 15.31 -16.68
C ARG A 267 -4.43 14.79 -17.15
N ARG A 268 -4.35 13.69 -17.91
CA ARG A 268 -3.09 13.01 -18.31
C ARG A 268 -2.56 13.31 -19.72
N GLY A 269 -3.28 14.07 -20.53
CA GLY A 269 -2.90 14.33 -21.93
C GLY A 269 -3.25 13.17 -22.87
N PHE A 270 -4.02 13.50 -23.92
CA PHE A 270 -4.74 12.51 -24.75
C PHE A 270 -3.84 11.59 -25.59
N ARG A 271 -2.59 11.98 -25.86
CA ARG A 271 -1.74 11.30 -26.85
C ARG A 271 -1.12 9.98 -26.36
N GLU A 272 -0.85 9.83 -25.06
CA GLU A 272 -0.24 8.60 -24.53
C GLU A 272 -1.28 7.56 -24.08
N SER A 273 -2.52 7.99 -23.82
CA SER A 273 -3.58 7.12 -23.28
C SER A 273 -4.63 6.66 -24.30
N ALA A 274 -4.53 7.09 -25.56
CA ALA A 274 -5.50 6.78 -26.61
C ALA A 274 -5.63 5.27 -26.91
N GLY A 275 -4.53 4.52 -26.85
CA GLY A 275 -4.52 3.07 -27.08
C GLY A 275 -5.26 2.28 -26.00
N LEU A 276 -5.10 2.67 -24.73
CA LEU A 276 -5.79 2.07 -23.59
C LEU A 276 -7.27 2.47 -23.54
N PHE A 277 -7.60 3.70 -23.95
CA PHE A 277 -8.98 4.16 -24.07
C PHE A 277 -9.74 3.40 -25.16
N TYR A 278 -9.13 3.18 -26.32
CA TYR A 278 -9.76 2.47 -27.43
C TYR A 278 -10.02 0.99 -27.09
N SER A 279 -9.08 0.32 -26.40
CA SER A 279 -9.28 -1.06 -25.94
C SER A 279 -10.37 -1.16 -24.86
N ALA A 280 -10.41 -0.20 -23.93
CA ALA A 280 -11.44 -0.13 -22.88
C ALA A 280 -12.85 0.07 -23.46
N LEU A 281 -13.00 0.99 -24.41
CA LEU A 281 -14.29 1.28 -25.07
C LEU A 281 -14.80 0.10 -25.89
N LEU A 282 -13.92 -0.58 -26.63
CA LEU A 282 -14.30 -1.77 -27.40
C LEU A 282 -14.79 -2.91 -26.49
N HIS A 283 -14.20 -3.08 -25.31
CA HIS A 283 -14.66 -4.07 -24.34
C HIS A 283 -15.97 -3.68 -23.66
N LEU A 284 -16.19 -2.40 -23.37
CA LEU A 284 -17.43 -1.89 -22.80
C LEU A 284 -18.62 -2.06 -23.77
N VAL A 285 -18.45 -1.69 -25.04
CA VAL A 285 -19.51 -1.82 -26.06
C VAL A 285 -19.92 -3.27 -26.28
N LYS A 286 -18.95 -4.21 -26.32
CA LYS A 286 -19.21 -5.65 -26.43
C LYS A 286 -19.92 -6.26 -25.21
N SER A 287 -19.86 -5.61 -24.05
CA SER A 287 -20.52 -6.11 -22.83
C SER A 287 -21.99 -5.64 -22.68
N THR A 288 -22.41 -4.68 -23.52
CA THR A 288 -23.74 -4.07 -23.51
C THR A 288 -24.63 -4.45 -24.70
N SER A 289 -24.10 -5.25 -25.62
CA SER A 289 -24.80 -5.88 -26.75
C SER A 289 -24.99 -7.36 -26.49
#